data_AF-A0A4U1C6R6-F1
#
_entry.id   AF-A0A4U1C6R6-F1
#
_cell.length_a   1.000
_cell.length_b   1.000
_cell.length_c   1.000
_cell.angle_alpha   90.00
_cell.angle_beta   90.00
_cell.angle_gamma   90.00
#
_symmetry.space_group_name_H-M   'P 1'
#
loop_
_entity.id
_entity.type
_entity.pdbx_description
1 polymer ?
#
loop_
_entity_poly.entity_id
_entity_poly.type
_entity_poly.pdbx_seq_one_letter_code
_entity_poly.pdbx_strand_id
1 'polypeptide(L)'
;MKKWCLLLVVSFMITATQAQINIKLTNIEEWVKTSFVGQGVVIGNIKTNLSGKEAAGTFSNNGILQLKNGLVMSTGDISTIATLNDKFNESTAFKAFGKPDVDKDLQKIIKGVFYDLSFIEFDFVPNNNSIQFNYQFGSEEYPEFVGSEFNDVFAFIVSDGDSSKNIALIPDKKTPVSINTVNFKTDSTYYINNNVFSFVVSNREIPINTQEEEVYRSKVGKVLFGIKKFFIPKDSEEELERLGMQPNDALIKKVNDKLYRNLQFDGITTKLVAQTFVTPYKKYHLKIIIADVTDNVYDSGVFLEQGSLITKKDITQPGFVDYSDLGKEIDLKRILNGEKIQDILIQIEKDSNKSSQAINPLSAEAKSNGAIIYFDFDDAKVLESEMSKIKALAKTSEILGKAYKIEVIGHTDSRGSLNYNLMLSEKRSKAVAECLQSISTGIKNIVISNKAYLVPASDNETDQGRAMNRRVEIKFIKN
;
A
#
# COMPACT_ATOMS: atom_id res chain seq x y z
N MET A 1 52.95 -43.98 42.56
CA MET A 1 53.35 -42.57 42.33
C MET A 1 52.71 -42.09 41.03
N LYS A 2 51.96 -40.98 41.10
CA LYS A 2 51.15 -40.36 40.04
C LYS A 2 52.02 -39.64 38.99
N LYS A 3 51.71 -39.77 37.68
CA LYS A 3 51.96 -38.76 36.60
C LYS A 3 50.92 -38.98 35.48
N TRP A 4 49.74 -38.38 35.61
CA TRP A 4 49.28 -37.13 34.97
C TRP A 4 49.05 -37.24 33.45
N CYS A 5 47.76 -37.31 33.10
CA CYS A 5 47.18 -37.25 31.77
C CYS A 5 47.50 -35.93 31.06
N LEU A 6 47.86 -36.02 29.79
CA LEU A 6 47.86 -34.91 28.84
C LEU A 6 46.41 -34.70 28.38
N LEU A 7 45.78 -33.59 28.79
CA LEU A 7 44.44 -33.22 28.35
C LEU A 7 44.56 -32.12 27.30
N LEU A 8 44.28 -32.50 26.05
CA LEU A 8 44.10 -31.61 24.90
C LEU A 8 42.94 -30.65 25.18
N VAL A 9 43.24 -29.38 25.43
CA VAL A 9 42.23 -28.30 25.43
C VAL A 9 42.03 -27.87 23.98
N VAL A 10 41.04 -28.44 23.32
CA VAL A 10 40.47 -27.90 22.08
C VAL A 10 39.68 -26.65 22.48
N SER A 11 40.25 -25.47 22.22
CA SER A 11 39.54 -24.20 22.34
C SER A 11 38.44 -24.12 21.28
N PHE A 12 37.19 -24.30 21.69
CA PHE A 12 36.02 -23.95 20.89
C PHE A 12 35.99 -22.42 20.75
N MET A 13 36.41 -21.90 19.60
CA MET A 13 36.07 -20.54 19.17
C MET A 13 34.56 -20.52 18.91
N ILE A 14 33.79 -20.07 19.90
CA ILE A 14 32.41 -19.66 19.67
C ILE A 14 32.50 -18.36 18.86
N THR A 15 32.36 -18.45 17.54
CA THR A 15 32.03 -17.28 16.73
C THR A 15 30.65 -16.82 17.19
N ALA A 16 30.60 -15.82 18.07
CA ALA A 16 29.36 -15.09 18.30
C ALA A 16 29.00 -14.47 16.95
N THR A 17 27.96 -14.99 16.30
CA THR A 17 27.39 -14.36 15.10
C THR A 17 26.94 -12.97 15.52
N GLN A 18 27.73 -11.95 15.18
CA GLN A 18 27.28 -10.56 15.30
C GLN A 18 25.97 -10.45 14.51
N ALA A 19 24.97 -9.76 15.04
CA ALA A 19 23.83 -9.36 14.22
C ALA A 19 24.39 -8.51 13.08
N GLN A 20 24.04 -8.82 11.84
CA GLN A 20 24.47 -8.10 10.65
C GLN A 20 23.29 -7.89 9.71
N ILE A 21 23.27 -6.76 9.00
CA ILE A 21 22.41 -6.59 7.83
C ILE A 21 23.07 -7.35 6.69
N ASN A 22 22.38 -8.31 6.10
CA ASN A 22 22.88 -9.05 4.94
C ASN A 22 22.17 -8.55 3.69
N ILE A 23 22.91 -7.95 2.77
CA ILE A 23 22.40 -7.44 1.49
C ILE A 23 22.84 -8.34 0.34
N LYS A 24 21.93 -8.59 -0.60
CA LYS A 24 22.18 -9.40 -1.80
C LYS A 24 21.50 -8.79 -3.02
N LEU A 25 22.24 -8.66 -4.11
CA LEU A 25 21.66 -8.41 -5.43
C LEU A 25 20.71 -9.55 -5.80
N THR A 26 19.60 -9.19 -6.44
CA THR A 26 18.59 -10.16 -6.88
C THR A 26 17.90 -9.69 -8.16
N ASN A 27 17.11 -10.56 -8.78
CA ASN A 27 16.14 -10.14 -9.79
C ASN A 27 14.97 -9.44 -9.08
N ILE A 28 14.94 -8.11 -9.18
CA ILE A 28 13.96 -7.28 -8.46
C ILE A 28 12.53 -7.56 -8.91
N GLU A 29 12.30 -7.73 -10.22
CA GLU A 29 10.95 -7.98 -10.75
C GLU A 29 10.38 -9.30 -10.23
N GLU A 30 11.19 -10.36 -10.26
CA GLU A 30 10.79 -11.67 -9.74
C GLU A 30 10.64 -11.65 -8.21
N TRP A 31 11.51 -10.91 -7.50
CA TRP A 31 11.37 -10.75 -6.06
C TRP A 31 10.08 -10.03 -5.69
N VAL A 32 9.76 -8.90 -6.33
CA VAL A 32 8.51 -8.15 -6.12
C VAL A 32 7.29 -9.04 -6.36
N LYS A 33 7.30 -9.78 -7.48
CA LYS A 33 6.23 -10.72 -7.85
C LYS A 33 5.98 -11.80 -6.81
N THR A 34 7.01 -12.27 -6.12
CA THR A 34 6.90 -13.38 -5.15
C THR A 34 6.77 -12.92 -3.70
N SER A 35 7.24 -11.70 -3.39
CA SER A 35 7.45 -11.24 -2.01
C SER A 35 6.45 -10.17 -1.56
N PHE A 36 5.82 -9.44 -2.48
CA PHE A 36 4.70 -8.54 -2.18
C PHE A 36 3.33 -9.21 -2.38
N VAL A 37 3.27 -10.38 -3.00
CA VAL A 37 2.03 -11.13 -3.22
C VAL A 37 1.74 -12.01 -2.01
N GLY A 38 0.57 -11.84 -1.37
CA GLY A 38 0.13 -12.75 -0.31
C GLY A 38 -0.93 -12.24 0.66
N GLN A 39 -1.29 -10.95 0.65
CA GLN A 39 -2.18 -10.37 1.66
C GLN A 39 -3.28 -9.52 1.04
N GLY A 40 -4.17 -10.14 0.27
CA GLY A 40 -5.35 -9.49 -0.31
C GLY A 40 -5.08 -8.55 -1.49
N VAL A 41 -3.88 -8.59 -2.06
CA VAL A 41 -3.55 -7.92 -3.33
C VAL A 41 -3.13 -8.94 -4.38
N VAL A 42 -3.40 -8.61 -5.65
CA VAL A 42 -2.73 -9.23 -6.80
C VAL A 42 -1.98 -8.13 -7.53
N ILE A 43 -0.73 -8.42 -7.93
CA ILE A 43 0.14 -7.47 -8.63
C ILE A 43 0.57 -8.03 -9.99
N GLY A 44 0.94 -7.16 -10.92
CA GLY A 44 1.57 -7.52 -12.19
C GLY A 44 2.07 -6.29 -12.94
N ASN A 45 2.45 -6.47 -14.21
CA ASN A 45 3.07 -5.40 -15.02
C ASN A 45 4.26 -4.72 -14.32
N ILE A 46 5.06 -5.52 -13.61
CA ILE A 46 6.20 -5.03 -12.83
C ILE A 46 7.29 -4.55 -13.78
N LYS A 47 7.83 -3.37 -13.50
CA LYS A 47 8.95 -2.77 -14.22
C LYS A 47 9.91 -2.13 -13.24
N THR A 48 11.17 -2.10 -13.63
CA THR A 48 12.22 -1.45 -12.86
C THR A 48 13.02 -0.52 -13.75
N ASN A 49 13.47 0.59 -13.18
CA ASN A 49 14.46 1.47 -13.76
C ASN A 49 15.38 1.90 -12.64
N LEU A 50 16.58 1.32 -12.61
CA LEU A 50 17.57 1.60 -11.58
C LEU A 50 18.69 2.47 -12.17
N SER A 51 19.20 3.42 -11.39
CA SER A 51 20.34 4.26 -11.74
C SER A 51 21.58 3.42 -12.05
N GLY A 52 21.81 2.36 -11.26
CA GLY A 52 22.75 1.27 -11.50
C GLY A 52 22.13 -0.10 -11.22
N LYS A 53 22.73 -1.20 -11.71
CA LYS A 53 22.23 -2.55 -11.42
C LYS A 53 22.36 -2.91 -9.94
N GLU A 54 23.29 -2.24 -9.28
CA GLU A 54 23.66 -2.36 -7.89
C GLU A 54 22.79 -1.51 -6.96
N ALA A 55 21.91 -0.67 -7.51
CA ALA A 55 21.08 0.27 -6.75
C ALA A 55 19.89 -0.39 -6.02
N ALA A 56 19.63 -1.69 -6.23
CA ALA A 56 18.58 -2.40 -5.51
C ALA A 56 18.89 -3.88 -5.30
N GLY A 57 18.43 -4.40 -4.18
CA GLY A 57 18.59 -5.79 -3.81
C GLY A 57 17.70 -6.16 -2.64
N THR A 58 18.01 -7.29 -2.00
CA THR A 58 17.30 -7.75 -0.82
C THR A 58 18.16 -7.57 0.41
N PHE A 59 17.52 -7.35 1.55
CA PHE A 59 18.16 -7.37 2.85
C PHE A 59 17.51 -8.39 3.78
N SER A 60 18.30 -8.94 4.68
CA SER A 60 17.82 -9.58 5.89
C SER A 60 18.53 -8.96 7.09
N ASN A 61 17.80 -8.81 8.19
CA ASN A 61 18.25 -8.07 9.35
C ASN A 61 17.96 -8.86 10.63
N ASN A 62 18.91 -8.84 11.57
CA ASN A 62 18.76 -9.47 12.88
C ASN A 62 18.67 -8.45 14.01
N GLY A 63 17.68 -7.55 13.93
CA GLY A 63 17.36 -6.59 14.99
C GLY A 63 18.22 -5.32 15.01
N ILE A 64 18.87 -4.96 13.90
CA ILE A 64 19.53 -3.66 13.69
C ILE A 64 18.52 -2.66 13.14
N LEU A 65 17.88 -3.02 12.02
CA LEU A 65 16.71 -2.31 11.50
C LEU A 65 15.44 -2.72 12.27
N GLN A 66 14.40 -1.89 12.18
CA GLN A 66 13.06 -2.18 12.70
C GLN A 66 12.20 -3.00 11.71
N LEU A 67 12.79 -3.36 10.55
CA LEU A 67 12.23 -4.27 9.55
C LEU A 67 12.98 -5.61 9.59
N LYS A 68 12.29 -6.74 9.42
CA LYS A 68 12.94 -8.06 9.52
C LYS A 68 13.78 -8.41 8.29
N ASN A 69 13.20 -8.24 7.11
CA ASN A 69 13.81 -8.50 5.81
C ASN A 69 12.96 -7.86 4.73
N GLY A 70 13.51 -7.74 3.53
CA GLY A 70 12.77 -7.27 2.37
C GLY A 70 13.67 -6.70 1.30
N LEU A 71 13.23 -5.61 0.68
CA LEU A 71 13.92 -4.96 -0.41
C LEU A 71 14.67 -3.73 0.08
N VAL A 72 15.86 -3.48 -0.43
CA VAL A 72 16.56 -2.21 -0.29
C VAL A 72 16.70 -1.58 -1.67
N MET A 73 16.42 -0.29 -1.77
CA MET A 73 16.70 0.55 -2.93
C MET A 73 17.57 1.72 -2.47
N SER A 74 18.49 2.16 -3.31
CA SER A 74 19.39 3.26 -3.01
C SER A 74 19.62 4.13 -4.25
N THR A 75 20.07 5.35 -4.03
CA THR A 75 20.64 6.20 -5.09
C THR A 75 22.07 5.80 -5.41
N GLY A 76 22.73 5.05 -4.52
CA GLY A 76 24.07 4.47 -4.69
C GLY A 76 24.15 2.94 -4.63
N ASP A 77 25.36 2.39 -4.48
CA ASP A 77 25.60 0.94 -4.45
C ASP A 77 25.15 0.35 -3.11
N ILE A 78 24.17 -0.55 -3.13
CA ILE A 78 23.64 -1.16 -1.90
C ILE A 78 24.67 -1.97 -1.11
N SER A 79 25.79 -2.37 -1.71
CA SER A 79 26.85 -3.13 -1.04
C SER A 79 27.62 -2.30 -0.01
N THR A 80 27.57 -0.97 -0.10
CA THR A 80 28.17 -0.04 0.87
C THR A 80 27.27 0.19 2.09
N ILE A 81 25.97 -0.13 2.01
CA ILE A 81 25.01 0.18 3.07
C ILE A 81 25.24 -0.66 4.33
N ALA A 82 25.55 -1.95 4.18
CA ALA A 82 25.63 -2.92 5.28
C ALA A 82 27.04 -3.06 5.88
N THR A 83 27.68 -1.93 6.17
CA THR A 83 29.04 -1.82 6.69
C THR A 83 29.09 -1.02 8.00
N LEU A 84 30.29 -0.87 8.56
CA LEU A 84 30.54 0.09 9.64
C LEU A 84 30.34 1.50 9.10
N ASN A 85 29.67 2.38 9.85
CA ASN A 85 29.62 3.81 9.53
C ASN A 85 30.96 4.50 9.88
N ASP A 86 31.99 4.31 9.06
CA ASP A 86 33.32 4.91 9.26
C ASP A 86 33.72 5.92 8.19
N LYS A 87 32.83 6.20 7.23
CA LYS A 87 32.97 7.23 6.21
C LYS A 87 31.89 8.29 6.38
N PHE A 88 32.28 9.57 6.30
CA PHE A 88 31.38 10.71 6.48
C PHE A 88 30.73 11.18 5.16
N ASN A 89 31.02 10.49 4.06
CA ASN A 89 30.81 10.98 2.71
C ASN A 89 30.69 9.83 1.69
N GLU A 90 30.12 8.68 2.10
CA GLU A 90 29.95 7.56 1.18
C GLU A 90 29.12 8.00 -0.03
N SER A 91 29.62 7.65 -1.22
CA SER A 91 29.17 8.24 -2.48
C SER A 91 29.33 7.26 -3.63
N THR A 92 28.24 7.00 -4.32
CA THR A 92 28.22 6.22 -5.55
C THR A 92 27.50 6.98 -6.67
N ALA A 93 28.26 7.69 -7.49
CA ALA A 93 27.71 8.28 -8.71
C ALA A 93 27.52 7.22 -9.81
N PHE A 94 26.28 6.79 -10.07
CA PHE A 94 25.98 5.90 -11.20
C PHE A 94 25.89 6.63 -12.54
N LYS A 95 25.35 7.86 -12.52
CA LYS A 95 25.29 8.73 -13.70
C LYS A 95 26.29 9.87 -13.61
N ALA A 96 26.72 10.36 -14.77
CA ALA A 96 27.58 11.52 -14.84
C ALA A 96 26.81 12.79 -14.41
N PHE A 97 27.44 13.59 -13.54
CA PHE A 97 26.95 14.91 -13.15
C PHE A 97 26.60 15.77 -14.38
N GLY A 98 25.47 16.48 -14.33
CA GLY A 98 24.98 17.33 -15.42
C GLY A 98 23.96 16.67 -16.37
N LYS A 99 23.54 15.43 -16.11
CA LYS A 99 22.38 14.78 -16.78
C LYS A 99 21.26 14.51 -15.78
N PRO A 100 20.38 15.48 -15.53
CA PRO A 100 19.33 15.32 -14.54
C PRO A 100 18.24 14.36 -15.01
N ASP A 101 17.70 13.61 -14.07
CA ASP A 101 16.52 12.77 -14.24
C ASP A 101 15.23 13.60 -14.09
N VAL A 102 14.13 13.07 -14.62
CA VAL A 102 12.82 13.75 -14.59
C VAL A 102 11.72 12.76 -14.24
N ASP A 103 10.99 13.02 -13.16
CA ASP A 103 9.74 12.35 -12.85
C ASP A 103 8.64 13.36 -12.47
N LYS A 104 7.51 13.33 -13.18
CA LYS A 104 6.44 14.32 -13.05
C LYS A 104 5.71 14.25 -11.72
N ASP A 105 5.65 13.09 -11.08
CA ASP A 105 4.99 12.95 -9.79
C ASP A 105 5.93 13.36 -8.66
N LEU A 106 7.22 13.04 -8.76
CA LEU A 106 8.23 13.49 -7.80
C LEU A 106 8.39 15.02 -7.81
N GLN A 107 8.34 15.68 -8.97
CA GLN A 107 8.37 17.15 -9.09
C GLN A 107 7.21 17.87 -8.36
N LYS A 108 6.08 17.18 -8.12
CA LYS A 108 4.96 17.75 -7.35
C LYS A 108 5.20 17.69 -5.84
N ILE A 109 6.08 16.79 -5.40
CA ILE A 109 6.36 16.51 -3.99
C ILE A 109 7.48 17.42 -3.49
N ILE A 110 8.54 17.53 -4.27
CA ILE A 110 9.75 18.25 -3.92
C ILE A 110 10.23 19.07 -5.13
N LYS A 111 10.73 20.27 -4.85
CA LYS A 111 11.39 21.11 -5.86
C LYS A 111 12.88 20.78 -5.87
N GLY A 112 13.45 20.65 -7.06
CA GLY A 112 14.88 20.42 -7.22
C GLY A 112 15.18 19.75 -8.56
N VAL A 113 16.46 19.49 -8.75
CA VAL A 113 16.98 18.72 -9.88
C VAL A 113 17.25 17.30 -9.38
N PHE A 114 16.81 16.28 -10.12
CA PHE A 114 16.96 14.89 -9.66
C PHE A 114 18.16 14.23 -10.29
N TYR A 115 18.84 13.41 -9.50
CA TYR A 115 19.91 12.54 -9.96
C TYR A 115 19.75 11.13 -9.38
N ASP A 116 20.43 10.19 -10.02
CA ASP A 116 20.45 8.76 -9.66
C ASP A 116 19.07 8.17 -9.31
N LEU A 117 18.07 8.63 -10.08
CA LEU A 117 16.68 8.27 -9.89
C LEU A 117 16.47 6.79 -10.18
N SER A 118 16.00 6.07 -9.16
CA SER A 118 15.68 4.66 -9.21
C SER A 118 14.20 4.44 -8.84
N PHE A 119 13.51 3.62 -9.63
CA PHE A 119 12.13 3.24 -9.34
C PHE A 119 11.81 1.78 -9.62
N ILE A 120 10.80 1.30 -8.91
CA ILE A 120 10.08 0.06 -9.15
C ILE A 120 8.61 0.42 -9.28
N GLU A 121 7.97 -0.03 -10.35
CA GLU A 121 6.56 0.23 -10.58
C GLU A 121 5.80 -1.03 -10.98
N PHE A 122 4.52 -1.11 -10.61
CA PHE A 122 3.66 -2.23 -10.95
C PHE A 122 2.19 -1.87 -10.81
N ASP A 123 1.35 -2.61 -11.51
CA ASP A 123 -0.10 -2.55 -11.32
C ASP A 123 -0.51 -3.47 -10.18
N PHE A 124 -1.51 -3.06 -9.40
CA PHE A 124 -2.11 -3.89 -8.36
C PHE A 124 -3.64 -3.78 -8.32
N VAL A 125 -4.28 -4.83 -7.82
CA VAL A 125 -5.72 -4.88 -7.53
C VAL A 125 -5.90 -5.32 -6.07
N PRO A 126 -6.45 -4.47 -5.20
CA PRO A 126 -6.72 -4.80 -3.81
C PRO A 126 -8.11 -5.45 -3.65
N ASN A 127 -8.25 -6.41 -2.74
CA ASN A 127 -9.54 -7.01 -2.38
C ASN A 127 -10.26 -6.26 -1.25
N ASN A 128 -9.57 -5.38 -0.53
CA ASN A 128 -10.11 -4.54 0.52
C ASN A 128 -9.81 -3.07 0.23
N ASN A 129 -10.30 -2.18 1.10
CA ASN A 129 -10.36 -0.75 0.85
C ASN A 129 -9.22 0.06 1.45
N SER A 130 -8.17 -0.59 1.93
CA SER A 130 -6.93 0.07 2.31
C SER A 130 -5.73 -0.74 1.86
N ILE A 131 -4.61 -0.07 1.64
CA ILE A 131 -3.30 -0.67 1.46
C ILE A 131 -2.32 -0.07 2.47
N GLN A 132 -1.28 -0.83 2.78
CA GLN A 132 -0.19 -0.42 3.67
C GLN A 132 1.16 -0.89 3.12
N PHE A 133 2.25 -0.20 3.47
CA PHE A 133 3.64 -0.63 3.38
C PHE A 133 4.38 -0.25 4.66
N ASN A 134 5.35 -1.07 5.07
CA ASN A 134 6.28 -0.72 6.14
C ASN A 134 7.66 -0.43 5.55
N TYR A 135 8.28 0.66 5.98
CA TYR A 135 9.56 1.09 5.42
C TYR A 135 10.43 1.86 6.43
N GLN A 136 11.70 2.01 6.10
CA GLN A 136 12.65 2.92 6.75
C GLN A 136 13.49 3.60 5.66
N PHE A 137 13.59 4.92 5.74
CA PHE A 137 14.42 5.76 4.88
C PHE A 137 15.67 6.24 5.65
N GLY A 138 16.84 6.23 5.02
CA GLY A 138 18.11 6.72 5.56
C GLY A 138 18.96 7.40 4.48
N SER A 139 19.96 8.17 4.90
CA SER A 139 20.83 8.94 4.02
C SER A 139 22.15 9.31 4.70
N GLU A 140 23.21 9.46 3.91
CA GLU A 140 24.50 10.07 4.26
C GLU A 140 24.42 11.61 4.35
N GLU A 141 23.34 12.25 3.89
CA GLU A 141 23.15 13.71 4.00
C GLU A 141 22.81 14.17 5.41
N TYR A 142 22.41 13.25 6.29
CA TYR A 142 22.19 13.57 7.68
C TYR A 142 23.52 13.70 8.42
N PRO A 143 23.59 14.57 9.43
CA PRO A 143 22.73 15.72 9.71
C PRO A 143 23.14 17.00 8.96
N GLU A 144 24.26 17.01 8.24
CA GLU A 144 24.96 18.18 7.73
C GLU A 144 24.10 19.02 6.78
N PHE A 145 23.26 18.36 5.98
CA PHE A 145 22.47 19.00 4.93
C PHE A 145 21.02 19.28 5.33
N VAL A 146 20.66 18.99 6.59
CA VAL A 146 19.33 19.29 7.12
C VAL A 146 19.02 20.78 7.05
N GLY A 147 18.00 21.12 6.27
CA GLY A 147 17.50 22.46 6.00
C GLY A 147 18.15 23.14 4.78
N SER A 148 18.95 22.42 4.01
CA SER A 148 19.59 22.91 2.78
C SER A 148 18.78 22.56 1.52
N GLU A 149 19.33 22.90 0.35
CA GLU A 149 18.77 22.53 -0.97
C GLU A 149 19.04 21.08 -1.36
N PHE A 150 20.03 20.44 -0.74
CA PHE A 150 20.28 19.01 -0.82
C PHE A 150 19.26 18.31 0.06
N ASN A 151 18.45 17.42 -0.53
CA ASN A 151 17.25 16.90 0.13
C ASN A 151 16.76 15.58 -0.48
N ASP A 152 17.47 14.50 -0.18
CA ASP A 152 17.11 13.17 -0.63
C ASP A 152 15.65 12.83 -0.37
N VAL A 153 15.02 12.25 -1.40
CA VAL A 153 13.58 12.04 -1.43
C VAL A 153 13.22 10.59 -1.72
N PHE A 154 12.22 10.13 -0.97
CA PHE A 154 11.57 8.85 -1.19
C PHE A 154 10.05 9.06 -1.32
N ALA A 155 9.42 8.36 -2.26
CA ALA A 155 7.97 8.43 -2.43
C ALA A 155 7.34 7.08 -2.81
N PHE A 156 6.09 6.92 -2.35
CA PHE A 156 5.16 5.89 -2.81
C PHE A 156 4.04 6.58 -3.60
N ILE A 157 4.09 6.53 -4.92
CA ILE A 157 3.09 7.13 -5.79
C ILE A 157 2.01 6.10 -6.10
N VAL A 158 0.81 6.31 -5.57
CA VAL A 158 -0.36 5.51 -5.90
C VAL A 158 -1.19 6.28 -6.92
N SER A 159 -1.42 5.68 -8.08
CA SER A 159 -2.25 6.22 -9.16
C SER A 159 -3.44 5.33 -9.45
N ASP A 160 -4.59 5.94 -9.70
CA ASP A 160 -5.85 5.25 -9.99
C ASP A 160 -6.31 5.41 -11.44
N GLY A 161 -5.41 5.94 -12.30
CA GLY A 161 -5.65 6.26 -13.70
C GLY A 161 -6.00 7.73 -13.94
N ASP A 162 -6.71 8.36 -13.00
CA ASP A 162 -7.17 9.75 -13.12
C ASP A 162 -6.30 10.69 -12.26
N SER A 163 -5.82 10.20 -11.12
CA SER A 163 -5.06 10.98 -10.15
C SER A 163 -3.91 10.17 -9.56
N SER A 164 -2.87 10.86 -9.08
CA SER A 164 -1.73 10.28 -8.37
C SER A 164 -1.52 10.98 -7.03
N LYS A 165 -1.06 10.25 -6.01
CA LYS A 165 -0.71 10.80 -4.70
C LYS A 165 0.46 10.09 -4.06
N ASN A 166 1.28 10.83 -3.32
CA ASN A 166 2.30 10.26 -2.44
C ASN A 166 1.66 9.76 -1.14
N ILE A 167 2.04 8.56 -0.70
CA ILE A 167 1.63 7.97 0.58
C ILE A 167 2.81 7.76 1.56
N ALA A 168 4.04 8.06 1.16
CA ALA A 168 5.21 8.11 2.04
C ALA A 168 5.20 9.41 2.87
N LEU A 169 4.28 9.48 3.84
CA LEU A 169 4.02 10.67 4.63
C LEU A 169 4.41 10.43 6.10
N ILE A 170 4.77 11.50 6.79
CA ILE A 170 4.98 11.47 8.24
C ILE A 170 3.64 11.09 8.91
N PRO A 171 3.63 10.19 9.91
CA PRO A 171 2.38 9.75 10.55
C PRO A 171 1.55 10.93 11.06
N ASP A 172 0.24 10.85 10.85
CA ASP A 172 -0.77 11.87 11.16
C ASP A 172 -0.58 13.22 10.46
N LYS A 173 0.28 13.29 9.44
CA LYS A 173 0.57 14.50 8.66
C LYS A 173 0.39 14.26 7.17
N LYS A 174 0.33 15.36 6.43
CA LYS A 174 0.37 15.39 4.95
C LYS A 174 1.76 15.68 4.39
N THR A 175 2.76 15.74 5.27
CA THR A 175 4.13 16.10 4.91
C THR A 175 4.86 14.88 4.38
N PRO A 176 5.44 14.93 3.17
CA PRO A 176 6.30 13.88 2.63
C PRO A 176 7.52 13.63 3.51
N VAL A 177 8.00 12.38 3.52
CA VAL A 177 9.27 12.03 4.16
C VAL A 177 10.45 12.43 3.27
N SER A 178 11.39 13.17 3.83
CA SER A 178 12.69 13.53 3.26
C SER A 178 13.64 13.90 4.40
N ILE A 179 14.92 14.15 4.10
CA ILE A 179 15.88 14.55 5.14
C ILE A 179 15.52 15.88 5.82
N ASN A 180 14.88 16.79 5.09
CA ASN A 180 14.43 18.08 5.62
C ASN A 180 13.19 17.98 6.52
N THR A 181 12.40 16.91 6.40
CA THR A 181 11.13 16.77 7.12
C THR A 181 11.20 15.83 8.31
N VAL A 182 12.11 14.86 8.33
CA VAL A 182 12.36 13.96 9.47
C VAL A 182 13.84 14.00 9.85
N ASN A 183 14.19 14.66 10.95
CA ASN A 183 15.57 14.83 11.39
C ASN A 183 15.65 15.21 12.87
N PHE A 184 16.86 15.49 13.37
CA PHE A 184 17.09 15.87 14.76
C PHE A 184 16.40 17.18 15.20
N LYS A 185 15.96 18.05 14.27
CA LYS A 185 15.25 19.30 14.56
C LYS A 185 13.72 19.17 14.36
N THR A 186 13.32 18.50 13.28
CA THR A 186 11.93 18.39 12.84
C THR A 186 11.48 16.94 12.89
N ASP A 187 10.34 16.65 13.52
CA ASP A 187 9.79 15.29 13.60
C ASP A 187 10.79 14.25 14.15
N SER A 188 11.63 14.70 15.11
CA SER A 188 12.75 13.94 15.66
C SER A 188 12.37 12.64 16.37
N THR A 189 11.10 12.47 16.74
CA THR A 189 10.56 11.20 17.25
C THR A 189 10.65 10.07 16.23
N TYR A 190 10.67 10.39 14.94
CA TYR A 190 10.80 9.44 13.85
C TYR A 190 12.22 9.33 13.30
N TYR A 191 13.19 10.02 13.92
CA TYR A 191 14.59 10.04 13.49
C TYR A 191 15.46 9.25 14.46
N ILE A 192 16.35 8.41 13.92
CA ILE A 192 17.37 7.67 14.63
C ILE A 192 18.73 8.20 14.15
N ASN A 193 19.46 8.81 15.07
CA ASN A 193 20.81 9.31 14.81
C ASN A 193 21.81 8.15 14.72
N ASN A 194 22.62 8.14 13.67
CA ASN A 194 23.76 7.25 13.51
C ASN A 194 25.06 8.01 13.17
N ASN A 195 25.04 9.35 13.16
CA ASN A 195 26.22 10.16 12.88
C ASN A 195 27.23 10.07 14.03
N VAL A 196 28.45 9.70 13.67
CA VAL A 196 29.60 9.59 14.57
C VAL A 196 30.71 10.60 14.27
N PHE A 197 30.56 11.45 13.26
CA PHE A 197 31.61 12.34 12.78
C PHE A 197 31.55 13.73 13.42
N SER A 198 32.72 14.33 13.59
CA SER A 198 32.84 15.73 13.98
C SER A 198 34.15 16.33 13.46
N PHE A 199 34.22 17.66 13.36
CA PHE A 199 35.47 18.36 13.03
C PHE A 199 36.54 18.15 14.11
N VAL A 200 37.74 17.77 13.68
CA VAL A 200 38.97 17.76 14.46
C VAL A 200 39.49 19.20 14.51
N VAL A 201 39.32 19.87 15.65
CA VAL A 201 40.02 21.13 15.92
C VAL A 201 41.48 20.79 16.20
N SER A 202 42.35 20.90 15.19
CA SER A 202 43.79 20.74 15.42
C SER A 202 44.32 21.99 16.13
N ASN A 203 44.84 21.83 17.35
CA ASN A 203 45.59 22.88 18.07
C ASN A 203 47.00 23.08 17.48
N ARG A 204 47.16 23.12 16.16
CA ARG A 204 48.41 23.55 15.52
C ARG A 204 48.25 24.99 15.06
N GLU A 205 48.94 25.89 15.74
CA GLU A 205 49.16 27.26 15.28
C GLU A 205 49.86 27.22 13.92
N ILE A 206 49.10 27.44 12.84
CA ILE A 206 49.64 27.67 11.50
C ILE A 206 49.89 29.18 11.38
N PRO A 207 51.09 29.65 10.97
CA PRO A 207 51.37 31.07 10.86
C PRO A 207 50.50 31.69 9.76
N ILE A 208 49.73 32.72 10.11
CA ILE A 208 48.71 33.36 9.27
C ILE A 208 49.38 34.40 8.36
N ASN A 209 49.23 34.26 7.04
CA ASN A 209 49.55 35.33 6.08
C ASN A 209 48.33 36.26 5.93
N THR A 210 48.48 37.52 6.31
CA THR A 210 47.40 38.48 6.62
C THR A 210 46.73 39.15 5.41
N GLN A 211 46.90 38.64 4.18
CA GLN A 211 46.20 39.20 3.01
C GLN A 211 44.97 38.39 2.58
N GLU A 212 44.82 37.13 3.01
CA GLU A 212 43.66 36.32 2.63
C GLU A 212 42.43 36.57 3.53
N GLU A 213 42.62 36.94 4.81
CA GLU A 213 41.52 37.09 5.79
C GLU A 213 40.47 38.18 5.45
N GLU A 214 40.82 39.24 4.71
CA GLU A 214 39.84 40.31 4.42
C GLU A 214 38.75 39.89 3.42
N VAL A 215 39.05 38.93 2.53
CA VAL A 215 38.04 38.42 1.58
C VAL A 215 37.10 37.42 2.27
N TYR A 216 37.60 36.63 3.23
CA TYR A 216 36.85 35.59 3.96
C TYR A 216 35.89 36.12 5.04
N ARG A 217 36.05 37.37 5.50
CA ARG A 217 35.15 37.97 6.49
C ARG A 217 33.94 38.68 5.90
N SER A 218 33.88 38.85 4.57
CA SER A 218 32.69 39.39 3.90
C SER A 218 31.55 38.37 3.90
N LYS A 219 30.30 38.82 4.02
CA LYS A 219 29.11 37.94 3.92
C LYS A 219 29.10 37.14 2.60
N VAL A 220 29.66 37.71 1.54
CA VAL A 220 29.78 37.08 0.22
C VAL A 220 30.89 36.00 0.21
N GLY A 221 32.00 36.22 0.93
CA GLY A 221 33.07 35.23 1.08
C GLY A 221 32.67 33.98 1.86
N LYS A 222 31.82 34.11 2.90
CA LYS A 222 31.28 32.95 3.63
C LYS A 222 30.31 32.11 2.80
N VAL A 223 29.54 32.76 1.92
CA VAL A 223 28.62 32.07 0.99
C VAL A 223 29.40 31.42 -0.16
N LEU A 224 30.42 32.09 -0.70
CA LEU A 224 31.31 31.53 -1.73
C LEU A 224 32.13 30.34 -1.22
N PHE A 225 32.58 30.33 0.04
CA PHE A 225 33.27 29.17 0.62
C PHE A 225 32.33 27.97 0.86
N GLY A 226 31.04 28.25 1.09
CA GLY A 226 29.99 27.22 1.16
C GLY A 226 29.68 26.58 -0.19
N ILE A 227 29.91 27.27 -1.31
CA ILE A 227 29.55 26.76 -2.65
C ILE A 227 30.77 26.19 -3.40
N LYS A 228 31.98 26.70 -3.13
CA LYS A 228 33.21 26.23 -3.81
C LYS A 228 33.69 24.82 -3.38
N LYS A 229 33.20 24.29 -2.26
CA LYS A 229 33.50 22.92 -1.78
C LYS A 229 32.73 21.83 -2.52
N PHE A 230 31.65 22.17 -3.23
CA PHE A 230 30.73 21.20 -3.84
C PHE A 230 30.98 20.93 -5.33
N PHE A 231 31.96 21.60 -5.94
CA PHE A 231 32.24 21.49 -7.38
C PHE A 231 33.72 21.22 -7.67
N ILE A 232 34.32 20.21 -7.03
CA ILE A 232 35.67 19.74 -7.37
C ILE A 232 35.56 18.33 -7.99
N PRO A 233 36.00 18.12 -9.24
CA PRO A 233 36.08 16.79 -9.83
C PRO A 233 37.07 15.90 -9.06
N LYS A 234 36.76 14.60 -8.97
CA LYS A 234 37.62 13.52 -8.44
C LYS A 234 39.08 13.70 -8.88
N ASP A 235 39.96 14.00 -7.92
CA ASP A 235 41.29 13.41 -7.73
C ASP A 235 42.08 14.22 -6.67
N SER A 236 41.95 13.85 -5.40
CA SER A 236 43.07 13.78 -4.43
C SER A 236 42.56 13.38 -3.04
N GLU A 237 42.91 12.18 -2.59
CA GLU A 237 42.71 11.73 -1.21
C GLU A 237 43.36 12.71 -0.18
N GLU A 238 44.33 13.53 -0.62
CA GLU A 238 45.00 14.58 0.17
C GLU A 238 44.11 15.79 0.53
N GLU A 239 43.02 16.04 -0.18
CA GLU A 239 42.18 17.24 0.04
C GLU A 239 40.95 16.98 0.95
N LEU A 240 40.62 15.70 1.20
CA LEU A 240 39.61 15.27 2.17
C LEU A 240 40.17 15.22 3.60
N GLU A 241 41.46 14.88 3.78
CA GLU A 241 42.18 15.06 5.05
C GLU A 241 42.18 16.53 5.54
N ARG A 242 42.04 17.50 4.63
CA ARG A 242 41.96 18.94 4.96
C ARG A 242 40.64 19.40 5.59
N LEU A 243 39.55 18.64 5.48
CA LEU A 243 38.28 18.96 6.15
C LEU A 243 38.29 18.60 7.64
N GLY A 244 39.21 17.71 8.04
CA GLY A 244 39.42 17.31 9.43
C GLY A 244 38.22 16.60 10.06
N MET A 245 37.26 16.04 9.31
CA MET A 245 36.18 15.24 9.93
C MET A 245 36.69 13.83 10.22
N GLN A 246 36.48 13.37 11.46
CA GLN A 246 36.86 12.03 11.91
C GLN A 246 35.77 11.48 12.85
N PRO A 247 35.64 10.14 12.95
CA PRO A 247 34.83 9.52 13.97
C PRO A 247 35.23 10.02 15.36
N ASN A 248 34.24 10.42 16.16
CA ASN A 248 34.43 10.97 17.48
C ASN A 248 33.98 9.97 18.54
N ASP A 249 34.91 9.53 19.39
CA ASP A 249 34.64 8.58 20.48
C ASP A 249 33.46 8.98 21.39
N ALA A 250 33.25 10.28 21.61
CA ALA A 250 32.13 10.77 22.41
C ALA A 250 30.78 10.69 21.68
N LEU A 251 30.78 10.75 20.35
CA LEU A 251 29.58 10.53 19.52
C LEU A 251 29.30 9.04 19.34
N ILE A 252 30.33 8.22 19.11
CA ILE A 252 30.23 6.76 19.03
C ILE A 252 29.55 6.19 20.29
N LYS A 253 29.87 6.72 21.47
CA LYS A 253 29.24 6.30 22.74
C LYS A 253 27.76 6.71 22.89
N LYS A 254 27.25 7.62 22.05
CA LYS A 254 25.88 8.13 22.09
C LYS A 254 24.96 7.47 21.07
N VAL A 255 25.52 6.93 19.98
CA VAL A 255 24.75 6.21 18.96
C VAL A 255 24.51 4.76 19.37
N ASN A 256 23.57 4.10 18.70
CA ASN A 256 23.33 2.67 18.88
C ASN A 256 24.51 1.88 18.29
N ASP A 257 25.19 1.07 19.12
CA ASP A 257 26.40 0.34 18.74
C ASP A 257 26.17 -0.67 17.61
N LYS A 258 25.03 -1.36 17.61
CA LYS A 258 24.64 -2.30 16.56
C LYS A 258 24.32 -1.59 15.26
N LEU A 259 23.70 -0.41 15.32
CA LEU A 259 23.40 0.40 14.14
C LEU A 259 24.70 0.90 13.51
N TYR A 260 25.54 1.57 14.31
CA TYR A 260 26.84 2.09 13.89
C TYR A 260 27.72 1.02 13.22
N ARG A 261 27.75 -0.20 13.77
CA ARG A 261 28.60 -1.29 13.26
C ARG A 261 28.09 -1.95 11.97
N ASN A 262 26.86 -1.68 11.55
CA ASN A 262 26.20 -2.47 10.50
C ASN A 262 25.38 -1.64 9.50
N LEU A 263 25.35 -0.33 9.64
CA LEU A 263 24.67 0.58 8.72
C LEU A 263 25.55 1.80 8.49
N GLN A 264 25.90 2.07 7.23
CA GLN A 264 26.69 3.22 6.78
C GLN A 264 25.95 4.55 7.01
N PHE A 265 24.65 4.64 6.67
CA PHE A 265 23.87 5.89 6.80
C PHE A 265 24.01 6.60 8.14
N ASP A 266 24.36 7.89 8.09
CA ASP A 266 24.49 8.78 9.25
C ASP A 266 23.15 9.10 9.95
N GLY A 267 22.04 8.87 9.26
CA GLY A 267 20.72 8.94 9.86
C GLY A 267 19.73 8.01 9.18
N ILE A 268 18.80 7.48 9.98
CA ILE A 268 17.71 6.66 9.48
C ILE A 268 16.43 6.96 10.24
N THR A 269 15.29 6.83 9.58
CA THR A 269 13.98 6.94 10.22
C THR A 269 13.67 5.71 11.08
N THR A 270 12.80 5.85 12.07
CA THR A 270 12.07 4.72 12.68
C THR A 270 11.22 4.02 11.62
N LYS A 271 10.73 2.80 11.87
CA LYS A 271 9.76 2.16 10.96
C LYS A 271 8.55 3.07 10.77
N LEU A 272 8.34 3.48 9.53
CA LEU A 272 7.19 4.24 9.08
C LEU A 272 6.21 3.33 8.35
N VAL A 273 4.95 3.75 8.35
CA VAL A 273 3.83 3.03 7.74
C VAL A 273 3.19 3.93 6.70
N ALA A 274 3.42 3.62 5.43
CA ALA A 274 2.74 4.29 4.33
C ALA A 274 1.38 3.60 4.14
N GLN A 275 0.29 4.34 4.28
CA GLN A 275 -1.06 3.76 4.16
C GLN A 275 -2.01 4.69 3.42
N THR A 276 -2.96 4.11 2.72
CA THR A 276 -4.04 4.87 2.09
C THR A 276 -5.28 4.02 1.90
N PHE A 277 -6.44 4.68 1.89
CA PHE A 277 -7.64 4.09 1.33
C PHE A 277 -7.55 3.94 -0.19
N VAL A 278 -8.18 2.88 -0.68
CA VAL A 278 -8.36 2.48 -2.07
C VAL A 278 -9.77 1.91 -2.26
N THR A 279 -10.20 1.75 -3.50
CA THR A 279 -11.44 1.06 -3.84
C THR A 279 -11.12 -0.42 -4.10
N PRO A 280 -11.74 -1.36 -3.38
CA PRO A 280 -11.60 -2.79 -3.68
C PRO A 280 -11.95 -3.08 -5.14
N TYR A 281 -11.30 -4.09 -5.73
CA TYR A 281 -11.59 -4.57 -7.09
C TYR A 281 -11.41 -3.51 -8.19
N LYS A 282 -10.64 -2.44 -7.90
CA LYS A 282 -10.19 -1.45 -8.88
C LYS A 282 -8.69 -1.66 -9.13
N LYS A 283 -8.26 -1.52 -10.38
CA LYS A 283 -6.83 -1.54 -10.73
C LYS A 283 -6.18 -0.19 -10.39
N TYR A 284 -5.02 -0.25 -9.77
CA TYR A 284 -4.15 0.87 -9.44
C TYR A 284 -2.76 0.63 -10.02
N HIS A 285 -1.99 1.71 -10.13
CA HIS A 285 -0.57 1.68 -10.44
C HIS A 285 0.20 2.22 -9.23
N LEU A 286 1.20 1.48 -8.76
CA LEU A 286 2.12 1.91 -7.70
C LEU A 286 3.51 2.14 -8.30
N LYS A 287 4.11 3.27 -7.99
CA LYS A 287 5.54 3.53 -8.22
C LYS A 287 6.23 3.83 -6.90
N ILE A 288 7.29 3.09 -6.62
CA ILE A 288 8.20 3.27 -5.50
C ILE A 288 9.45 3.94 -6.08
N ILE A 289 9.79 5.14 -5.61
CA ILE A 289 10.83 5.96 -6.23
C ILE A 289 11.72 6.61 -5.17
N ILE A 290 13.03 6.64 -5.47
CA ILE A 290 14.06 7.32 -4.71
C ILE A 290 14.95 8.11 -5.68
N ALA A 291 15.41 9.29 -5.27
CA ALA A 291 16.33 10.11 -6.05
C ALA A 291 17.10 11.06 -5.13
N ASP A 292 18.31 11.40 -5.55
CA ASP A 292 19.06 12.52 -4.97
C ASP A 292 18.47 13.83 -5.49
N VAL A 293 18.53 14.87 -4.65
CA VAL A 293 18.01 16.19 -5.00
C VAL A 293 19.12 17.22 -4.94
N THR A 294 19.25 17.99 -6.02
CA THR A 294 20.24 19.06 -6.25
C THR A 294 21.62 18.58 -6.67
N ASP A 295 22.15 17.50 -6.09
CA ASP A 295 23.36 16.84 -6.58
C ASP A 295 23.20 15.30 -6.64
N ASN A 296 24.31 14.60 -6.87
CA ASN A 296 24.36 13.15 -6.95
C ASN A 296 25.52 12.58 -6.10
N VAL A 297 25.83 13.28 -5.01
CA VAL A 297 27.06 13.06 -4.25
C VAL A 297 26.82 12.09 -3.11
N TYR A 298 25.78 12.26 -2.30
CA TYR A 298 25.59 11.44 -1.10
C TYR A 298 24.47 10.42 -1.26
N ASP A 299 24.78 9.18 -0.88
CA ASP A 299 23.87 8.07 -1.11
C ASP A 299 22.72 8.09 -0.08
N SER A 300 21.50 7.88 -0.57
CA SER A 300 20.31 7.61 0.24
C SER A 300 19.76 6.22 -0.02
N GLY A 301 18.98 5.71 0.92
CA GLY A 301 18.39 4.39 0.81
C GLY A 301 17.05 4.25 1.50
N VAL A 302 16.23 3.38 0.94
CA VAL A 302 14.97 2.94 1.52
C VAL A 302 14.92 1.43 1.65
N PHE A 303 14.58 0.98 2.86
CA PHE A 303 14.30 -0.41 3.17
C PHE A 303 12.78 -0.61 3.20
N LEU A 304 12.30 -1.62 2.49
CA LEU A 304 10.89 -1.99 2.37
C LEU A 304 10.69 -3.39 2.94
N GLU A 305 9.76 -3.56 3.86
CA GLU A 305 9.55 -4.87 4.49
C GLU A 305 8.84 -5.85 3.55
N GLN A 306 9.35 -7.07 3.47
CA GLN A 306 8.75 -8.18 2.72
C GLN A 306 7.32 -8.44 3.20
N GLY A 307 6.40 -8.65 2.25
CA GLY A 307 5.00 -8.92 2.56
C GLY A 307 4.28 -7.76 3.26
N SER A 308 4.85 -6.55 3.27
CA SER A 308 4.21 -5.39 3.91
C SER A 308 3.17 -4.70 3.04
N LEU A 309 3.11 -5.01 1.74
CA LEU A 309 1.95 -4.68 0.89
C LEU A 309 0.76 -5.55 1.29
N ILE A 310 -0.07 -5.00 2.16
CA ILE A 310 -1.22 -5.71 2.72
C ILE A 310 -2.47 -4.88 2.50
N THR A 311 -3.61 -5.55 2.30
CA THR A 311 -4.89 -4.88 2.35
C THR A 311 -5.58 -5.13 3.68
N LYS A 312 -6.29 -4.12 4.19
CA LYS A 312 -7.16 -4.27 5.36
C LYS A 312 -8.55 -3.77 5.05
N LYS A 313 -9.54 -4.49 5.56
CA LYS A 313 -10.94 -4.08 5.51
C LYS A 313 -11.20 -3.06 6.61
N ASP A 314 -11.64 -1.88 6.21
CA ASP A 314 -12.07 -0.82 7.10
C ASP A 314 -13.52 -0.45 6.80
N ILE A 315 -14.45 -1.00 7.59
CA ILE A 315 -15.89 -0.77 7.42
C ILE A 315 -16.31 0.66 7.75
N THR A 316 -15.44 1.47 8.35
CA THR A 316 -15.75 2.85 8.73
C THR A 316 -15.52 3.84 7.60
N GLN A 317 -14.85 3.43 6.52
CA GLN A 317 -14.59 4.31 5.38
C GLN A 317 -15.90 4.66 4.64
N PRO A 318 -16.25 5.96 4.50
CA PRO A 318 -17.41 6.37 3.73
C PRO A 318 -17.35 5.91 2.27
N GLY A 319 -18.47 5.37 1.76
CA GLY A 319 -18.57 4.89 0.38
C GLY A 319 -17.91 3.54 0.12
N PHE A 320 -17.46 2.82 1.14
CA PHE A 320 -16.99 1.45 1.01
C PHE A 320 -18.15 0.51 0.63
N VAL A 321 -17.99 -0.23 -0.48
CA VAL A 321 -18.91 -1.28 -0.91
C VAL A 321 -18.24 -2.63 -0.65
N ASP A 322 -18.85 -3.41 0.24
CA ASP A 322 -18.39 -4.74 0.60
C ASP A 322 -19.09 -5.81 -0.24
N TYR A 323 -18.34 -6.55 -1.04
CA TYR A 323 -18.85 -7.66 -1.83
C TYR A 323 -18.72 -8.97 -1.04
N SER A 324 -19.24 -9.03 0.19
CA SER A 324 -18.99 -10.15 1.13
C SER A 324 -19.35 -11.52 0.56
N ASP A 325 -20.38 -11.58 -0.28
CA ASP A 325 -20.93 -12.84 -0.82
C ASP A 325 -20.18 -13.31 -2.08
N LEU A 326 -19.59 -12.38 -2.85
CA LEU A 326 -18.91 -12.66 -4.13
C LEU A 326 -17.40 -12.44 -4.08
N GLY A 327 -16.87 -11.87 -3.00
CA GLY A 327 -15.46 -11.50 -2.85
C GLY A 327 -14.48 -12.67 -2.97
N LYS A 328 -14.96 -13.90 -2.72
CA LYS A 328 -14.19 -15.15 -2.87
C LYS A 328 -14.22 -15.70 -4.31
N GLU A 329 -15.18 -15.28 -5.12
CA GLU A 329 -15.38 -15.73 -6.50
C GLU A 329 -14.76 -14.76 -7.51
N ILE A 330 -14.52 -13.51 -7.12
CA ILE A 330 -13.86 -12.51 -7.96
C ILE A 330 -12.38 -12.86 -8.11
N ASP A 331 -11.98 -13.27 -9.32
CA ASP A 331 -10.57 -13.38 -9.69
C ASP A 331 -9.97 -12.00 -9.99
N LEU A 332 -9.15 -11.50 -9.06
CA LEU A 332 -8.47 -10.21 -9.18
C LEU A 332 -7.53 -10.14 -10.39
N LYS A 333 -7.03 -11.27 -10.90
CA LYS A 333 -6.17 -11.29 -12.10
C LYS A 333 -6.92 -10.85 -13.35
N ARG A 334 -8.22 -11.11 -13.44
CA ARG A 334 -9.06 -10.62 -14.55
C ARG A 334 -9.11 -9.10 -14.57
N ILE A 335 -9.27 -8.49 -13.39
CA ILE A 335 -9.27 -7.03 -13.22
C ILE A 335 -7.91 -6.45 -13.53
N LEU A 336 -6.84 -7.10 -13.08
CA LEU A 336 -5.46 -6.69 -13.40
C LEU A 336 -5.24 -6.68 -14.92
N ASN A 337 -5.80 -7.66 -15.63
CA ASN A 337 -5.77 -7.78 -17.09
C ASN A 337 -6.75 -6.86 -17.82
N GLY A 338 -7.49 -6.00 -17.11
CA GLY A 338 -8.31 -4.94 -17.68
C GLY A 338 -9.81 -5.23 -17.76
N GLU A 339 -10.29 -6.38 -17.27
CA GLU A 339 -11.73 -6.62 -17.17
C GLU A 339 -12.38 -5.73 -16.10
N LYS A 340 -13.57 -5.21 -16.40
CA LYS A 340 -14.31 -4.40 -15.43
C LYS A 340 -14.99 -5.30 -14.40
N ILE A 341 -15.02 -4.85 -13.14
CA ILE A 341 -15.70 -5.57 -12.07
C ILE A 341 -17.18 -5.81 -12.38
N GLN A 342 -17.88 -4.89 -13.05
CA GLN A 342 -19.28 -5.09 -13.44
C GLN A 342 -19.46 -6.29 -14.38
N ASP A 343 -18.55 -6.46 -15.35
CA ASP A 343 -18.60 -7.56 -16.31
C ASP A 343 -18.29 -8.90 -15.64
N ILE A 344 -17.33 -8.91 -14.71
CA ILE A 344 -16.99 -10.09 -13.90
C ILE A 344 -18.18 -10.50 -13.03
N LEU A 345 -18.84 -9.56 -12.35
CA LEU A 345 -20.01 -9.83 -11.53
C LEU A 345 -21.17 -10.38 -12.37
N ILE A 346 -21.45 -9.77 -13.53
CA ILE A 346 -22.46 -10.29 -14.48
C ILE A 346 -22.11 -11.71 -14.94
N GLN A 347 -20.83 -11.99 -15.19
CA GLN A 347 -20.38 -13.30 -15.61
C GLN A 347 -20.50 -14.34 -14.48
N ILE A 348 -20.12 -13.99 -13.25
CA ILE A 348 -20.30 -14.83 -12.06
C ILE A 348 -21.79 -15.14 -11.89
N GLU A 349 -22.67 -14.14 -11.93
CA GLU A 349 -24.12 -14.36 -11.85
C GLU A 349 -24.63 -15.25 -12.99
N LYS A 350 -24.15 -15.05 -14.23
CA LYS A 350 -24.49 -15.93 -15.36
C LYS A 350 -23.99 -17.34 -15.16
N ASP A 351 -22.81 -17.53 -14.58
CA ASP A 351 -22.20 -18.85 -14.37
C ASP A 351 -22.80 -19.58 -13.19
N SER A 352 -23.18 -18.89 -12.11
CA SER A 352 -24.02 -19.45 -11.04
C SER A 352 -25.37 -19.90 -11.61
N ASN A 353 -25.95 -19.12 -12.53
CA ASN A 353 -27.18 -19.47 -13.23
C ASN A 353 -26.98 -20.61 -14.26
N LYS A 354 -25.80 -20.72 -14.92
CA LYS A 354 -25.47 -21.80 -15.87
C LYS A 354 -25.08 -23.11 -15.19
N SER A 355 -24.37 -23.06 -14.07
CA SER A 355 -24.10 -24.22 -13.21
C SER A 355 -25.41 -24.79 -12.65
N SER A 356 -26.40 -23.93 -12.43
CA SER A 356 -27.79 -24.32 -12.16
C SER A 356 -28.53 -24.88 -13.40
N GLN A 357 -28.02 -24.65 -14.62
CA GLN A 357 -28.59 -25.09 -15.90
C GLN A 357 -27.83 -26.23 -16.59
N ALA A 358 -26.72 -26.75 -16.04
CA ALA A 358 -25.93 -27.85 -16.62
C ALA A 358 -26.55 -29.25 -16.43
N ILE A 359 -27.84 -29.32 -16.09
CA ILE A 359 -28.68 -30.51 -16.26
C ILE A 359 -29.40 -30.37 -17.61
N ASN A 360 -28.77 -30.95 -18.64
CA ASN A 360 -29.18 -31.23 -20.03
C ASN A 360 -30.19 -30.33 -20.80
N PRO A 361 -29.94 -30.06 -22.10
CA PRO A 361 -30.63 -29.05 -22.90
C PRO A 361 -31.81 -29.63 -23.68
N LEU A 362 -33.03 -29.21 -23.34
CA LEU A 362 -34.18 -29.22 -24.24
C LEU A 362 -35.11 -28.06 -23.89
N SER A 363 -35.56 -27.40 -24.96
CA SER A 363 -36.45 -26.26 -25.12
C SER A 363 -35.90 -24.86 -24.81
N ALA A 364 -35.76 -24.09 -25.89
CA ALA A 364 -35.94 -22.66 -25.88
C ALA A 364 -37.40 -22.37 -25.49
N GLU A 365 -37.65 -21.65 -24.38
CA GLU A 365 -38.98 -21.09 -24.07
C GLU A 365 -38.90 -20.07 -22.91
N ALA A 366 -39.39 -18.85 -23.19
CA ALA A 366 -39.79 -17.74 -22.29
C ALA A 366 -38.79 -17.19 -21.23
N LYS A 367 -38.31 -15.97 -21.47
CA LYS A 367 -37.77 -15.06 -20.43
C LYS A 367 -38.77 -14.95 -19.27
N SER A 368 -38.46 -15.52 -18.11
CA SER A 368 -39.25 -15.37 -16.88
C SER A 368 -38.94 -14.03 -16.22
N ASN A 369 -39.57 -12.95 -16.69
CA ASN A 369 -39.52 -11.67 -15.99
C ASN A 369 -40.28 -11.79 -14.67
N GLY A 370 -39.56 -11.76 -13.55
CA GLY A 370 -40.14 -11.58 -12.21
C GLY A 370 -40.85 -10.22 -12.06
N ALA A 371 -41.36 -9.93 -10.86
CA ALA A 371 -42.04 -8.66 -10.58
C ALA A 371 -41.77 -8.14 -9.17
N ILE A 372 -42.01 -6.84 -8.98
CA ILE A 372 -41.94 -6.17 -7.69
C ILE A 372 -43.35 -5.75 -7.27
N ILE A 373 -43.72 -6.09 -6.03
CA ILE A 373 -44.98 -5.72 -5.39
C ILE A 373 -44.68 -4.76 -4.24
N TYR A 374 -45.28 -3.58 -4.23
CA TYR A 374 -45.05 -2.56 -3.19
C TYR A 374 -46.11 -2.59 -2.08
N PHE A 375 -45.73 -2.08 -0.91
CA PHE A 375 -46.55 -2.06 0.30
C PHE A 375 -46.57 -0.68 0.97
N ASP A 376 -47.68 -0.39 1.62
CA ASP A 376 -47.81 0.76 2.51
C ASP A 376 -46.95 0.63 3.77
N PHE A 377 -46.76 1.75 4.45
CA PHE A 377 -45.99 1.77 5.69
C PHE A 377 -46.66 0.91 6.76
N ASP A 378 -45.84 0.10 7.43
CA ASP A 378 -46.24 -0.80 8.51
C ASP A 378 -47.36 -1.81 8.18
N ASP A 379 -47.60 -2.06 6.89
CA ASP A 379 -48.66 -2.96 6.42
C ASP A 379 -48.07 -4.15 5.65
N ALA A 380 -48.76 -5.29 5.72
CA ALA A 380 -48.51 -6.50 4.95
C ALA A 380 -49.66 -6.88 4.02
N LYS A 381 -50.71 -6.06 3.94
CA LYS A 381 -51.81 -6.22 2.98
C LYS A 381 -51.33 -5.88 1.57
N VAL A 382 -51.60 -6.79 0.63
CA VAL A 382 -51.34 -6.55 -0.79
C VAL A 382 -52.32 -5.49 -1.31
N LEU A 383 -51.79 -4.47 -1.98
CA LEU A 383 -52.58 -3.38 -2.56
C LEU A 383 -53.39 -3.86 -3.76
N GLU A 384 -54.62 -3.36 -3.92
CA GLU A 384 -55.48 -3.73 -5.05
C GLU A 384 -54.86 -3.36 -6.41
N SER A 385 -54.12 -2.24 -6.46
CA SER A 385 -53.36 -1.80 -7.64
C SER A 385 -52.31 -2.82 -8.10
N GLU A 386 -51.77 -3.62 -7.17
CA GLU A 386 -50.73 -4.62 -7.44
C GLU A 386 -51.31 -5.99 -7.85
N MET A 387 -52.62 -6.23 -7.63
CA MET A 387 -53.26 -7.51 -7.92
C MET A 387 -53.23 -7.90 -9.40
N SER A 388 -53.22 -6.91 -10.32
CA SER A 388 -53.09 -7.17 -11.75
C SER A 388 -51.75 -7.83 -12.10
N LYS A 389 -50.66 -7.41 -11.46
CA LYS A 389 -49.32 -8.00 -11.62
C LYS A 389 -49.29 -9.42 -11.07
N ILE A 390 -49.89 -9.64 -9.90
CA ILE A 390 -49.94 -10.96 -9.26
C ILE A 390 -50.74 -11.95 -10.10
N LYS A 391 -51.87 -11.53 -10.69
CA LYS A 391 -52.65 -12.35 -11.64
C LYS A 391 -51.83 -12.73 -12.87
N ALA A 392 -51.07 -11.78 -13.43
CA ALA A 392 -50.20 -12.06 -14.57
C ALA A 392 -49.12 -13.10 -14.20
N LEU A 393 -48.49 -12.97 -13.04
CA LEU A 393 -47.49 -13.92 -12.55
C LEU A 393 -48.06 -15.31 -12.28
N ALA A 394 -49.26 -15.41 -11.70
CA ALA A 394 -49.91 -16.70 -11.49
C ALA A 394 -50.14 -17.43 -12.83
N LYS A 395 -50.63 -16.71 -13.86
CA LYS A 395 -50.77 -17.25 -15.22
C LYS A 395 -49.43 -17.65 -15.84
N THR A 396 -48.38 -16.84 -15.64
CA THR A 396 -47.02 -17.21 -16.07
C THR A 396 -46.55 -18.48 -15.38
N SER A 397 -46.82 -18.64 -14.08
CA SER A 397 -46.49 -19.86 -13.34
C SER A 397 -47.18 -21.10 -13.90
N GLU A 398 -48.42 -20.99 -14.35
CA GLU A 398 -49.14 -22.10 -14.97
C GLU A 398 -48.51 -22.53 -16.30
N ILE A 399 -48.09 -21.56 -17.12
CA ILE A 399 -47.40 -21.81 -18.38
C ILE A 399 -46.04 -22.48 -18.13
N LEU A 400 -45.30 -21.99 -17.14
CA LEU A 400 -43.98 -22.54 -16.78
C LEU A 400 -44.08 -23.93 -16.12
N GLY A 401 -45.21 -24.22 -15.47
CA GLY A 401 -45.53 -25.53 -14.90
C GLY A 401 -44.54 -25.98 -13.82
N LYS A 402 -44.44 -27.31 -13.62
CA LYS A 402 -43.58 -27.91 -12.57
C LYS A 402 -42.08 -27.79 -12.85
N ALA A 403 -41.67 -27.21 -13.98
CA ALA A 403 -40.26 -26.98 -14.27
C ALA A 403 -39.67 -25.80 -13.48
N TYR A 404 -40.53 -24.97 -12.85
CA TYR A 404 -40.11 -23.82 -12.06
C TYR A 404 -40.79 -23.81 -10.68
N LYS A 405 -40.09 -23.26 -9.69
CA LYS A 405 -40.62 -22.81 -8.39
C LYS A 405 -40.66 -21.29 -8.35
N ILE A 406 -41.48 -20.74 -7.47
CA ILE A 406 -41.55 -19.30 -7.24
C ILE A 406 -40.77 -18.98 -5.97
N GLU A 407 -39.88 -18.00 -6.01
CA GLU A 407 -39.31 -17.40 -4.81
C GLU A 407 -39.98 -16.04 -4.55
N VAL A 408 -40.37 -15.81 -3.30
CA VAL A 408 -41.02 -14.58 -2.83
C VAL A 408 -40.19 -14.00 -1.70
N ILE A 409 -39.55 -12.85 -1.95
CA ILE A 409 -38.56 -12.23 -1.05
C ILE A 409 -39.11 -10.92 -0.50
N GLY A 410 -39.23 -10.81 0.82
CA GLY A 410 -39.82 -9.66 1.49
C GLY A 410 -38.79 -8.68 2.03
N HIS A 411 -39.07 -7.39 1.86
CA HIS A 411 -38.22 -6.28 2.30
C HIS A 411 -39.02 -5.24 3.10
N THR A 412 -38.32 -4.46 3.91
CA THR A 412 -38.88 -3.33 4.67
C THR A 412 -38.03 -2.07 4.50
N ASP A 413 -38.57 -0.92 4.91
CA ASP A 413 -37.74 0.24 5.21
C ASP A 413 -37.05 0.08 6.59
N SER A 414 -36.12 0.97 6.91
CA SER A 414 -35.29 0.86 8.12
C SER A 414 -35.97 1.31 9.41
N ARG A 415 -37.27 1.68 9.38
CA ARG A 415 -37.96 2.12 10.59
C ARG A 415 -38.39 0.93 11.44
N GLY A 416 -38.12 1.00 12.74
CA GLY A 416 -38.43 -0.06 13.70
C GLY A 416 -37.27 -1.05 13.90
N SER A 417 -37.42 -1.97 14.86
CA SER A 417 -36.35 -2.92 15.19
C SER A 417 -36.13 -3.94 14.07
N LEU A 418 -34.93 -4.52 14.00
CA LEU A 418 -34.63 -5.59 13.05
C LEU A 418 -35.59 -6.77 13.21
N ASN A 419 -35.83 -7.22 14.44
CA ASN A 419 -36.74 -8.34 14.71
C ASN A 419 -38.16 -8.05 14.22
N TYR A 420 -38.64 -6.83 14.44
CA TYR A 420 -39.94 -6.39 13.91
C TYR A 420 -39.97 -6.44 12.39
N ASN A 421 -38.96 -5.90 11.73
CA ASN A 421 -38.87 -5.84 10.28
C ASN A 421 -38.64 -7.21 9.62
N LEU A 422 -37.99 -8.15 10.31
CA LEU A 422 -37.89 -9.55 9.88
C LEU A 422 -39.28 -10.20 9.87
N MET A 423 -40.08 -10.00 10.93
CA MET A 423 -41.47 -10.49 10.98
C MET A 423 -42.36 -9.82 9.93
N LEU A 424 -42.23 -8.50 9.74
CA LEU A 424 -43.05 -7.75 8.77
C LEU A 424 -42.74 -8.15 7.32
N SER A 425 -41.46 -8.28 6.97
CA SER A 425 -41.08 -8.76 5.63
C SER A 425 -41.55 -10.20 5.37
N GLU A 426 -41.51 -11.08 6.38
CA GLU A 426 -42.05 -12.44 6.26
C GLU A 426 -43.57 -12.42 6.03
N LYS A 427 -44.33 -11.60 6.78
CA LYS A 427 -45.77 -11.43 6.58
C LYS A 427 -46.11 -10.97 5.17
N ARG A 428 -45.36 -10.02 4.61
CA ARG A 428 -45.54 -9.54 3.22
C ARG A 428 -45.33 -10.64 2.20
N SER A 429 -44.23 -11.40 2.33
CA SER A 429 -43.98 -12.52 1.42
C SER A 429 -45.07 -13.59 1.50
N LYS A 430 -45.55 -13.92 2.71
CA LYS A 430 -46.66 -14.86 2.88
C LYS A 430 -47.95 -14.35 2.23
N ALA A 431 -48.30 -13.07 2.41
CA ALA A 431 -49.48 -12.49 1.79
C ALA A 431 -49.44 -12.58 0.25
N VAL A 432 -48.29 -12.29 -0.36
CA VAL A 432 -48.11 -12.44 -1.82
C VAL A 432 -48.20 -13.90 -2.26
N ALA A 433 -47.59 -14.81 -1.51
CA ALA A 433 -47.65 -16.25 -1.79
C ALA A 433 -49.09 -16.78 -1.73
N GLU A 434 -49.86 -16.39 -0.72
CA GLU A 434 -51.27 -16.74 -0.56
C GLU A 434 -52.10 -16.18 -1.72
N CYS A 435 -51.87 -14.93 -2.13
CA CYS A 435 -52.51 -14.35 -3.32
C CYS A 435 -52.23 -15.18 -4.58
N LEU A 436 -50.98 -15.58 -4.83
CA LEU A 436 -50.63 -16.43 -5.99
C LEU A 436 -51.37 -17.78 -5.94
N GLN A 437 -51.38 -18.44 -4.77
CA GLN A 437 -52.00 -19.75 -4.58
C GLN A 437 -53.53 -19.72 -4.67
N SER A 438 -54.15 -18.63 -4.20
CA SER A 438 -55.61 -18.43 -4.34
C SER A 438 -56.05 -18.24 -5.80
N ILE A 439 -55.18 -17.67 -6.64
CA ILE A 439 -55.47 -17.48 -8.07
C ILE A 439 -55.28 -18.79 -8.83
N SER A 440 -54.26 -19.58 -8.49
CA SER A 440 -53.99 -20.87 -9.11
C SER A 440 -53.58 -21.93 -8.09
N THR A 441 -54.43 -22.93 -7.90
CA THR A 441 -54.18 -24.07 -7.02
C THR A 441 -53.05 -25.00 -7.50
N GLY A 442 -52.54 -24.76 -8.73
CA GLY A 442 -51.39 -25.47 -9.28
C GLY A 442 -50.04 -25.01 -8.70
N ILE A 443 -49.99 -23.83 -8.08
CA ILE A 443 -48.76 -23.24 -7.54
C ILE A 443 -48.45 -23.84 -6.16
N LYS A 444 -47.70 -24.94 -6.13
CA LYS A 444 -47.37 -25.64 -4.87
C LYS A 444 -45.96 -25.37 -4.35
N ASN A 445 -45.04 -24.95 -5.22
CA ASN A 445 -43.63 -24.78 -4.90
C ASN A 445 -43.29 -23.29 -4.77
N ILE A 446 -43.67 -22.68 -3.63
CA ILE A 446 -43.26 -21.32 -3.27
C ILE A 446 -42.20 -21.39 -2.17
N VAL A 447 -41.06 -20.74 -2.40
CA VAL A 447 -40.02 -20.51 -1.40
C VAL A 447 -40.17 -19.09 -0.88
N ILE A 448 -40.28 -18.95 0.45
CA ILE A 448 -40.42 -17.66 1.10
C ILE A 448 -39.10 -17.27 1.75
N SER A 449 -38.65 -16.05 1.45
CA SER A 449 -37.48 -15.41 2.03
C SER A 449 -37.86 -14.06 2.61
N ASN A 450 -37.21 -13.63 3.68
CA ASN A 450 -37.40 -12.33 4.32
C ASN A 450 -36.05 -11.69 4.65
N LYS A 451 -35.88 -10.42 4.27
CA LYS A 451 -34.59 -9.70 4.36
C LYS A 451 -34.66 -8.43 5.21
N ALA A 452 -35.82 -8.10 5.77
CA ALA A 452 -36.02 -6.82 6.49
C ALA A 452 -35.48 -5.64 5.67
N TYR A 453 -34.82 -4.68 6.32
CA TYR A 453 -34.14 -3.55 5.67
C TYR A 453 -32.68 -3.82 5.32
N LEU A 454 -32.21 -5.08 5.41
CA LEU A 454 -30.81 -5.44 5.20
C LEU A 454 -30.38 -5.38 3.72
N VAL A 455 -31.35 -5.37 2.80
CA VAL A 455 -31.13 -5.25 1.35
C VAL A 455 -32.04 -4.15 0.79
N PRO A 456 -31.69 -2.86 0.99
CA PRO A 456 -32.48 -1.74 0.51
C PRO A 456 -32.35 -1.61 -1.03
N ALA A 457 -33.46 -1.30 -1.71
CA ALA A 457 -33.46 -0.93 -3.13
C ALA A 457 -33.20 0.57 -3.35
N SER A 458 -33.34 1.38 -2.31
CA SER A 458 -33.15 2.83 -2.34
C SER A 458 -32.75 3.35 -0.96
N ASP A 459 -32.50 4.65 -0.83
CA ASP A 459 -32.15 5.26 0.45
C ASP A 459 -33.28 5.06 1.49
N ASN A 460 -32.95 5.08 2.78
CA ASN A 460 -33.94 5.06 3.85
C ASN A 460 -34.16 6.43 4.49
N GLU A 461 -33.53 7.48 3.96
CA GLU A 461 -33.56 8.83 4.50
C GLU A 461 -34.80 9.60 4.01
N THR A 462 -35.24 9.33 2.78
CA THR A 462 -36.40 9.97 2.15
C THR A 462 -37.65 9.08 2.21
N ASP A 463 -38.83 9.69 2.21
CA ASP A 463 -40.10 8.94 2.14
C ASP A 463 -40.23 8.13 0.85
N GLN A 464 -39.71 8.67 -0.25
CA GLN A 464 -39.70 8.00 -1.55
C GLN A 464 -38.78 6.77 -1.54
N GLY A 465 -37.55 6.90 -1.04
CA GLY A 465 -36.63 5.77 -0.93
C GLY A 465 -37.18 4.68 0.01
N ARG A 466 -37.75 5.07 1.15
CA ARG A 466 -38.46 4.14 2.05
C ARG A 466 -39.63 3.43 1.35
N ALA A 467 -40.40 4.13 0.51
CA ALA A 467 -41.49 3.51 -0.25
C ALA A 467 -40.98 2.44 -1.22
N MET A 468 -39.85 2.68 -1.89
CA MET A 468 -39.22 1.68 -2.76
C MET A 468 -38.67 0.48 -1.98
N ASN A 469 -38.29 0.68 -0.71
CA ASN A 469 -37.79 -0.40 0.15
C ASN A 469 -38.90 -1.30 0.70
N ARG A 470 -40.13 -0.79 0.86
CA ARG A 470 -41.30 -1.59 1.27
C ARG A 470 -41.85 -2.40 0.10
N ARG A 471 -41.18 -3.51 -0.21
CA ARG A 471 -41.49 -4.33 -1.39
C ARG A 471 -41.39 -5.83 -1.14
N VAL A 472 -41.96 -6.59 -2.06
CA VAL A 472 -41.71 -8.02 -2.27
C VAL A 472 -41.22 -8.23 -3.69
N GLU A 473 -40.13 -8.99 -3.84
CA GLU A 473 -39.61 -9.42 -5.13
C GLU A 473 -40.06 -10.85 -5.41
N ILE A 474 -40.58 -11.09 -6.61
CA ILE A 474 -41.05 -12.40 -7.06
C ILE A 474 -40.15 -12.86 -8.21
N LYS A 475 -39.59 -14.06 -8.08
CA LYS A 475 -38.70 -14.68 -9.06
C LYS A 475 -39.20 -16.07 -9.42
N PHE A 476 -39.13 -16.45 -10.69
CA PHE A 476 -39.30 -17.83 -11.12
C PHE A 476 -37.93 -18.48 -11.21
N ILE A 477 -37.74 -19.57 -10.48
CA ILE A 477 -36.48 -20.31 -10.42
C ILE A 477 -36.74 -21.69 -11.01
N LYS A 478 -35.94 -22.12 -11.98
CA LYS A 478 -36.06 -23.46 -12.55
C LYS A 478 -35.77 -24.50 -11.44
N ASN A 479 -36.61 -25.53 -11.33
CA ASN A 479 -36.47 -26.60 -10.33
C ASN A 479 -35.22 -27.45 -10.54
#